data_AF-Q1IIB7-F1
#
_entry.id   AF-Q1IIB7-F1
#
_cell.length_a   1.000
_cell.length_b   1.000
_cell.length_c   1.000
_cell.angle_alpha   90.00
_cell.angle_beta   90.00
_cell.angle_gamma   90.00
#
_symmetry.space_group_name_H-M   'P 1'
#
loop_
_entity.id
_entity.type
_entity.pdbx_description
1 polymer ?
#
loop_
_entity_poly.entity_id
_entity_poly.type
_entity_poly.pdbx_seq_one_letter_code
_entity_poly.pdbx_strand_id
1 'polypeptide(L)'
;MALMTISCACSRSGFERENAIARSHNPVGVELHIQTKNHKREFSAGEKLQFEEFYTSKYPGQWHIEVLEGVNGPANTDVVYIFDGKRSWTSSVNQSSIACCMTRHVWLGLEPTRVPYNAHPEDIFGGNPEYREFAVPDTPGKYEIYLTSDRLYSRDEKTETYSGKGTRMTSDIMSIRVR
;
A
#
# COMPACT_ATOMS: atom_id res chain seq x y z
N MET A 1 -30.31 38.36 15.29
CA MET A 1 -30.30 37.82 13.91
C MET A 1 -29.09 36.90 13.81
N ALA A 2 -29.29 35.59 13.98
CA ALA A 2 -28.20 34.61 14.04
C ALA A 2 -28.07 33.92 12.68
N LEU A 3 -26.93 34.08 12.02
CA LEU A 3 -26.55 33.32 10.84
C LEU A 3 -26.23 31.89 11.25
N MET A 4 -27.14 30.96 10.95
CA MET A 4 -26.82 29.54 10.93
C MET A 4 -25.81 29.31 9.80
N THR A 5 -24.54 29.11 10.17
CA THR A 5 -23.55 28.50 9.28
C THR A 5 -23.97 27.06 9.05
N ILE A 6 -24.61 26.80 7.91
CA ILE A 6 -24.81 25.45 7.39
C ILE A 6 -23.41 24.95 7.04
N SER A 7 -22.79 24.23 7.98
CA SER A 7 -21.68 23.35 7.64
C SER A 7 -22.24 22.33 6.66
N CYS A 8 -21.99 22.54 5.37
CA CYS A 8 -22.07 21.49 4.36
C CYS A 8 -21.11 20.39 4.81
N ALA A 9 -21.63 19.44 5.58
CA ALA A 9 -20.97 18.17 5.79
C ALA A 9 -20.85 17.54 4.41
N CYS A 10 -19.67 17.66 3.79
CA CYS A 10 -19.33 16.87 2.61
C CYS A 10 -19.55 15.42 2.99
N SER A 11 -20.64 14.84 2.51
CA SER A 11 -20.95 13.44 2.77
C SER A 11 -19.82 12.63 2.14
N ARG A 12 -19.06 11.92 2.98
CA ARG A 12 -17.99 11.05 2.49
C ARG A 12 -18.53 10.08 1.44
N SER A 13 -17.78 9.88 0.36
CA SER A 13 -18.13 8.88 -0.65
C SER A 13 -18.20 7.49 -0.02
N GLY A 14 -18.89 6.53 -0.66
CA GLY A 14 -18.91 5.14 -0.18
C GLY A 14 -17.48 4.58 -0.05
N PHE A 15 -16.63 4.93 -1.02
CA PHE A 15 -15.21 4.57 -1.04
C PHE A 15 -14.42 5.14 0.14
N GLU A 16 -14.59 6.43 0.44
CA GLU A 16 -13.96 7.07 1.61
C GLU A 16 -14.44 6.47 2.94
N ARG A 17 -15.72 6.05 2.99
CA ARG A 17 -16.27 5.39 4.18
C ARG A 17 -15.68 4.00 4.36
N GLU A 18 -15.60 3.21 3.30
CA GLU A 18 -14.98 1.88 3.31
C GLU A 18 -13.50 1.97 3.73
N ASN A 19 -12.74 2.90 3.14
CA ASN A 19 -11.36 3.15 3.56
C ASN A 19 -11.27 3.55 5.04
N ALA A 20 -12.13 4.48 5.50
CA ALA A 20 -12.11 4.91 6.90
C ALA A 20 -12.43 3.77 7.88
N ILE A 21 -13.36 2.89 7.54
CA ILE A 21 -13.67 1.69 8.33
C ILE A 21 -12.47 0.74 8.33
N ALA A 22 -11.91 0.44 7.15
CA ALA A 22 -10.75 -0.45 7.03
C ALA A 22 -9.53 0.08 7.79
N ARG A 23 -9.23 1.38 7.68
CA ARG A 23 -8.15 2.04 8.45
C ARG A 23 -8.39 2.02 9.95
N SER A 24 -9.64 2.05 10.41
CA SER A 24 -9.95 1.94 11.84
C SER A 24 -9.60 0.57 12.43
N HIS A 25 -9.39 -0.44 11.58
CA HIS A 25 -8.90 -1.76 11.98
C HIS A 25 -7.37 -1.88 11.92
N ASN A 26 -6.64 -0.88 11.41
CA ASN A 26 -5.18 -0.88 11.54
C ASN A 26 -4.81 -0.90 13.03
N PRO A 27 -3.76 -1.62 13.45
CA PRO A 27 -3.34 -1.62 14.83
C PRO A 27 -3.04 -0.21 15.34
N VAL A 28 -3.40 0.04 16.60
CA VAL A 28 -3.29 1.37 17.20
C VAL A 28 -1.85 1.87 17.10
N GLY A 29 -1.69 3.05 16.53
CA GLY A 29 -0.39 3.70 16.39
C GLY A 29 0.46 3.18 15.22
N VAL A 30 -0.05 2.28 14.37
CA VAL A 30 0.62 1.86 13.14
C VAL A 30 -0.06 2.51 11.94
N GLU A 31 0.72 3.09 11.04
CA GLU A 31 0.20 3.76 9.84
C GLU A 31 0.89 3.20 8.59
N LEU A 32 0.14 3.15 7.49
CA LEU A 32 0.60 2.80 6.16
C LEU A 32 0.29 3.97 5.24
N HIS A 33 1.29 4.38 4.47
CA HIS A 33 1.18 5.41 3.46
C HIS A 33 1.73 4.92 2.14
N ILE A 34 1.09 5.34 1.04
CA ILE A 34 1.61 5.09 -0.31
C ILE A 34 2.02 6.39 -0.97
N GLN A 35 3.12 6.34 -1.71
CA GLN A 35 3.62 7.48 -2.47
C GLN A 35 4.03 7.04 -3.86
N THR A 36 3.63 7.80 -4.88
CA THR A 36 4.08 7.54 -6.24
C THR A 36 5.56 7.89 -6.39
N LYS A 37 6.24 7.15 -7.28
CA LYS A 37 7.62 7.44 -7.67
C LYS A 37 7.73 8.90 -8.12
N ASN A 38 8.74 9.59 -7.58
CA ASN A 38 8.98 11.01 -7.83
C ASN A 38 7.77 11.92 -7.57
N HIS A 39 6.84 11.50 -6.69
CA HIS A 39 5.59 12.21 -6.40
C HIS A 39 4.71 12.47 -7.64
N LYS A 40 4.88 11.69 -8.71
CA LYS A 40 4.09 11.84 -9.95
C LYS A 40 2.59 11.63 -9.67
N ARG A 41 1.74 12.59 -10.05
CA ARG A 41 0.28 12.51 -9.83
C ARG A 41 -0.54 12.41 -11.11
N GLU A 42 0.10 12.56 -12.27
CA GLU A 42 -0.58 12.60 -13.56
C GLU A 42 0.00 11.54 -14.48
N PHE A 43 -0.84 10.71 -15.06
CA PHE A 43 -0.47 9.55 -15.84
C PHE A 43 -1.19 9.55 -17.19
N SER A 44 -0.60 8.92 -18.20
CA SER A 44 -1.33 8.64 -19.44
C SER A 44 -2.28 7.46 -19.23
N ALA A 45 -3.35 7.37 -20.01
CA ALA A 45 -4.22 6.19 -20.04
C ALA A 45 -3.40 4.89 -20.21
N GLY A 46 -3.65 3.90 -19.33
CA GLY A 46 -2.96 2.60 -19.35
C GLY A 46 -1.49 2.62 -18.88
N GLU A 47 -0.95 3.78 -18.51
CA GLU A 47 0.42 3.90 -18.01
C GLU A 47 0.61 3.09 -16.71
N LYS A 48 1.79 2.48 -16.54
CA LYS A 48 2.15 1.88 -15.25
C LYS A 48 2.43 2.98 -14.22
N LEU A 49 1.64 3.02 -13.16
CA LEU A 49 1.93 3.82 -11.98
C LEU A 49 2.86 3.04 -11.06
N GLN A 50 4.01 3.63 -10.75
CA GLN A 50 4.98 3.11 -9.79
C GLN A 50 4.84 3.80 -8.44
N PHE A 51 4.84 3.06 -7.34
CA PHE A 51 4.68 3.58 -5.99
C PHE A 51 5.46 2.79 -4.94
N GLU A 52 5.55 3.38 -3.75
CA GLU A 52 6.25 2.88 -2.57
C GLU A 52 5.31 2.85 -1.37
N GLU A 53 5.52 1.90 -0.47
CA GLU A 53 4.83 1.77 0.80
C GLU A 53 5.73 2.24 1.95
N PHE A 54 5.17 3.03 2.85
CA PHE A 54 5.83 3.54 4.06
C PHE A 54 5.02 3.14 5.29
N TYR A 55 5.69 2.48 6.23
CA TYR A 55 5.09 2.05 7.49
C TYR A 55 5.70 2.84 8.66
N THR A 56 4.86 3.27 9.60
CA THR A 56 5.30 3.87 10.86
C THR A 56 4.66 3.15 12.04
N SER A 57 5.30 3.22 13.21
CA SER A 57 4.75 2.76 14.49
C SER A 57 5.07 3.76 15.60
N LYS A 58 4.02 4.22 16.29
CA LYS A 58 4.13 5.01 17.54
C LYS A 58 4.74 4.22 18.69
N TYR A 59 4.78 2.89 18.56
CA TYR A 59 5.34 1.98 19.55
C TYR A 59 6.52 1.22 18.93
N PRO A 60 7.75 1.77 19.01
CA PRO A 60 8.93 1.14 18.44
C PRO A 60 9.13 -0.29 18.96
N GLY A 61 9.43 -1.23 18.05
CA GLY A 61 9.72 -2.62 18.40
C GLY A 61 8.50 -3.48 18.78
N GLN A 62 7.27 -2.94 18.73
CA GLN A 62 6.05 -3.76 18.86
C GLN A 62 5.64 -4.43 17.56
N TRP A 63 6.02 -3.83 16.44
CA TRP A 63 5.60 -4.24 15.11
C TRP A 63 6.81 -4.35 14.21
N HIS A 64 6.77 -5.33 13.32
CA HIS A 64 7.74 -5.48 12.25
C HIS A 64 7.02 -5.78 10.94
N ILE A 65 7.61 -5.36 9.84
CA ILE A 65 7.10 -5.64 8.51
C ILE A 65 7.94 -6.72 7.86
N GLU A 66 7.28 -7.61 7.14
CA GLU A 66 7.93 -8.55 6.24
C GLU A 66 8.37 -7.83 4.96
N VAL A 67 9.67 -7.93 4.68
CA VAL A 67 10.31 -7.45 3.46
C VAL A 67 10.78 -8.67 2.67
N LEU A 68 10.47 -8.62 1.39
CA LEU A 68 10.75 -9.67 0.43
C LEU A 68 12.19 -9.50 -0.10
N GLU A 69 13.06 -10.48 0.11
CA GLU A 69 14.44 -10.52 -0.41
C GLU A 69 14.57 -11.54 -1.54
N GLY A 70 15.28 -11.28 -2.64
CA GLY A 70 15.47 -12.27 -3.70
C GLY A 70 14.30 -12.40 -4.66
N VAL A 71 14.14 -13.53 -5.35
CA VAL A 71 13.04 -13.78 -6.30
C VAL A 71 11.75 -14.06 -5.52
N ASN A 72 11.00 -13.01 -5.20
CA ASN A 72 9.73 -13.17 -4.50
C ASN A 72 8.56 -13.06 -5.46
N GLY A 73 7.64 -13.96 -5.25
CA GLY A 73 6.40 -14.09 -6.00
C GLY A 73 5.18 -13.52 -5.33
N PRO A 74 4.00 -13.78 -5.91
CA PRO A 74 2.74 -13.20 -5.47
C PRO A 74 2.45 -13.50 -4.01
N ALA A 75 2.71 -12.49 -3.19
CA ALA A 75 1.95 -12.27 -1.99
C ALA A 75 0.60 -11.72 -2.47
N ASN A 76 -0.47 -12.50 -2.32
CA ASN A 76 -1.87 -12.02 -2.42
C ASN A 76 -2.20 -10.97 -1.32
N THR A 77 -1.17 -10.34 -0.75
CA THR A 77 -1.24 -9.48 0.43
C THR A 77 -1.56 -8.06 0.03
N ASP A 78 -1.13 -7.62 -1.17
CA ASP A 78 -1.15 -6.21 -1.57
C ASP A 78 -2.23 -5.98 -2.65
N VAL A 79 -3.31 -5.30 -2.30
CA VAL A 79 -4.45 -5.01 -3.18
C VAL A 79 -4.65 -3.51 -3.30
N VAL A 80 -4.64 -2.98 -4.52
CA VAL A 80 -4.93 -1.57 -4.79
C VAL A 80 -6.42 -1.44 -5.08
N TYR A 81 -7.09 -0.58 -4.34
CA TYR A 81 -8.48 -0.19 -4.57
C TYR A 81 -8.49 1.13 -5.33
N ILE A 82 -9.32 1.21 -6.38
CA ILE A 82 -9.37 2.35 -7.30
C ILE A 82 -10.82 2.82 -7.40
N PHE A 83 -11.03 4.13 -7.37
CA PHE A 83 -12.34 4.77 -7.47
C PHE A 83 -12.31 5.95 -8.44
N ASP A 84 -13.30 6.02 -9.34
CA ASP A 84 -13.40 7.05 -10.39
C ASP A 84 -14.43 8.16 -10.09
N GLY A 85 -14.97 8.18 -8.87
CA GLY A 85 -16.10 9.05 -8.48
C GLY A 85 -17.47 8.39 -8.61
N LYS A 86 -17.57 7.21 -9.26
CA LYS A 86 -18.82 6.49 -9.51
C LYS A 86 -18.74 4.99 -9.21
N ARG A 87 -17.61 4.35 -9.53
CA ARG A 87 -17.38 2.91 -9.44
C ARG A 87 -16.04 2.65 -8.78
N SER A 88 -16.00 1.58 -7.99
CA SER A 88 -14.77 1.06 -7.38
C SER A 88 -14.42 -0.32 -7.93
N TRP A 89 -13.13 -0.60 -8.02
CA TRP A 89 -12.60 -1.92 -8.38
C TRP A 89 -11.21 -2.11 -7.77
N THR A 90 -10.70 -3.33 -7.88
CA THR A 90 -9.37 -3.69 -7.38
C THR A 90 -8.41 -3.97 -8.52
N SER A 91 -7.14 -3.62 -8.31
CA SER A 91 -6.03 -4.03 -9.16
C SER A 91 -4.98 -4.72 -8.31
N SER A 92 -4.46 -5.85 -8.79
CA SER A 92 -3.29 -6.48 -8.20
C SER A 92 -2.03 -5.75 -8.67
N VAL A 93 -1.08 -5.57 -7.77
CA VAL A 93 0.26 -5.06 -8.13
C VAL A 93 1.02 -6.11 -8.96
N ASN A 94 1.89 -5.66 -9.87
CA ASN A 94 2.66 -6.54 -10.76
C ASN A 94 3.42 -7.62 -9.99
N GLN A 95 3.36 -8.81 -10.57
CA GLN A 95 3.71 -10.09 -9.97
C GLN A 95 5.02 -10.57 -10.58
N SER A 96 6.10 -10.58 -9.80
CA SER A 96 7.24 -11.46 -10.06
C SER A 96 6.88 -12.88 -9.58
N SER A 97 7.61 -13.92 -9.97
CA SER A 97 7.39 -15.33 -9.54
C SER A 97 8.14 -15.66 -8.23
N ILE A 98 7.64 -16.59 -7.38
CA ILE A 98 8.26 -16.95 -6.05
C ILE A 98 9.30 -18.04 -6.31
N ALA A 99 10.53 -17.87 -5.79
CA ALA A 99 11.30 -18.97 -5.20
C ALA A 99 11.26 -18.82 -3.67
N CYS A 100 10.74 -19.82 -2.95
CA CYS A 100 10.49 -19.72 -1.52
C CYS A 100 11.78 -19.46 -0.72
N CYS A 101 11.64 -18.77 0.42
CA CYS A 101 12.58 -18.72 1.55
C CYS A 101 13.57 -17.54 1.66
N MET A 102 13.29 -16.38 1.05
CA MET A 102 14.12 -15.18 1.24
C MET A 102 13.24 -14.00 1.70
N THR A 103 12.99 -13.92 3.00
CA THR A 103 12.27 -12.79 3.61
C THR A 103 13.06 -12.31 4.81
N ARG A 104 13.15 -10.99 4.99
CA ARG A 104 13.64 -10.39 6.22
C ARG A 104 12.53 -9.62 6.90
N HIS A 105 12.67 -9.41 8.20
CA HIS A 105 11.76 -8.55 8.95
C HIS A 105 12.45 -7.26 9.37
N VAL A 106 11.73 -6.15 9.28
CA VAL A 106 12.19 -4.82 9.68
C VAL A 106 11.30 -4.29 10.77
N TRP A 107 11.89 -3.99 11.92
CA TRP A 107 11.17 -3.41 13.04
C TRP A 107 10.76 -1.98 12.75
N LEU A 108 9.50 -1.66 13.04
CA LEU A 108 8.95 -0.33 12.86
C LEU A 108 9.27 0.58 14.05
N GLY A 109 9.38 1.87 13.75
CA GLY A 109 9.48 2.96 14.71
C GLY A 109 8.75 4.20 14.21
N LEU A 110 9.05 5.35 14.82
CA LEU A 110 8.42 6.63 14.45
C LEU A 110 8.82 7.09 13.04
N GLU A 111 10.04 6.77 12.63
CA GLU A 111 10.53 7.10 11.30
C GLU A 111 9.88 6.20 10.23
N PRO A 112 9.40 6.77 9.12
CA PRO A 112 8.83 6.01 8.02
C PRO A 112 9.80 4.95 7.49
N THR A 113 9.40 3.69 7.63
CA THR A 113 10.13 2.55 7.09
C THR A 113 9.57 2.23 5.71
N ARG A 114 10.37 2.51 4.68
CA ARG A 114 10.10 2.09 3.31
C ARG A 114 10.24 0.59 3.19
N VAL A 115 9.32 -0.08 2.48
CA VAL A 115 9.54 -1.47 2.04
C VAL A 115 10.52 -1.45 0.86
N PRO A 116 11.76 -1.96 0.99
CA PRO A 116 12.61 -2.09 -0.17
C PRO A 116 12.23 -3.36 -0.91
N TYR A 117 11.75 -3.18 -2.13
CA TYR A 117 11.48 -4.27 -3.07
C TYR A 117 12.74 -4.60 -3.87
N ASN A 118 13.91 -4.64 -3.24
CA ASN A 118 15.17 -5.01 -3.88
C ASN A 118 15.97 -5.80 -2.84
N ALA A 119 16.32 -7.04 -3.15
CA ALA A 119 17.54 -7.60 -2.61
C ALA A 119 18.44 -7.97 -3.79
N HIS A 120 19.71 -7.65 -3.60
CA HIS A 120 20.89 -7.98 -4.38
C HIS A 120 20.90 -7.74 -5.92
N PRO A 121 21.82 -6.88 -6.41
CA PRO A 121 22.10 -6.73 -7.85
C PRO A 121 22.75 -7.98 -8.49
N GLU A 122 22.89 -9.07 -7.74
CA GLU A 122 23.59 -10.31 -8.10
C GLU A 122 22.61 -11.47 -8.35
N ASP A 123 21.29 -11.19 -8.24
CA ASP A 123 20.25 -12.20 -8.40
C ASP A 123 20.09 -12.63 -9.86
N ILE A 124 20.46 -13.88 -10.09
CA ILE A 124 20.61 -14.57 -11.40
C ILE A 124 19.28 -14.65 -12.19
N PHE A 125 18.14 -14.34 -11.56
CA PHE A 125 16.80 -14.49 -12.11
C PHE A 125 16.02 -13.18 -12.29
N GLY A 126 16.68 -12.03 -12.12
CA GLY A 126 16.03 -10.72 -12.12
C GLY A 126 15.53 -10.35 -10.72
N GLY A 127 16.11 -9.30 -10.15
CA GLY A 127 15.80 -8.81 -8.81
C GLY A 127 14.35 -8.36 -8.66
N ASN A 128 13.90 -8.22 -7.40
CA ASN A 128 12.61 -7.60 -7.10
C ASN A 128 12.53 -6.17 -7.72
N PRO A 129 11.35 -5.72 -8.17
CA PRO A 129 11.24 -4.39 -8.76
C PRO A 129 11.38 -3.32 -7.69
N GLU A 130 12.25 -2.31 -7.86
CA GLU A 130 12.49 -1.23 -6.88
C GLU A 130 11.20 -0.53 -6.37
N TYR A 131 10.12 -0.59 -7.16
CA TYR A 131 8.80 -0.03 -6.88
C TYR A 131 7.72 -1.07 -7.12
N ARG A 132 6.60 -0.94 -6.39
CA ARG A 132 5.35 -1.58 -6.79
C ARG A 132 4.76 -0.86 -7.99
N GLU A 133 4.09 -1.60 -8.85
CA GLU A 133 3.43 -1.00 -10.00
C GLU A 133 2.09 -1.67 -10.32
N PHE A 134 1.17 -0.87 -10.84
CA PHE A 134 -0.08 -1.35 -11.45
C PHE A 134 -0.42 -0.47 -12.65
N ALA A 135 -1.18 -0.99 -13.61
CA ALA A 135 -1.65 -0.19 -14.74
C ALA A 135 -2.78 0.74 -14.28
N VAL A 136 -2.62 2.05 -14.51
CA VAL A 136 -3.71 3.01 -14.27
C VAL A 136 -4.84 2.76 -15.27
N PRO A 137 -6.06 3.24 -14.99
CA PRO A 137 -7.20 3.00 -15.88
C PRO A 137 -6.95 3.56 -17.29
N ASP A 138 -7.48 2.88 -18.32
CA ASP A 138 -7.39 3.34 -19.72
C ASP A 138 -8.32 4.53 -20.03
N THR A 139 -9.15 4.93 -19.07
CA THR A 139 -10.07 6.07 -19.22
C THR A 139 -9.45 7.31 -18.55
N PRO A 140 -9.45 8.47 -19.23
CA PRO A 140 -9.06 9.73 -18.59
C PRO A 140 -10.01 10.13 -17.47
N GLY A 141 -9.47 10.68 -16.39
CA GLY A 141 -10.28 11.01 -15.21
C GLY A 141 -9.47 11.39 -13.99
N LYS A 142 -10.18 11.71 -12.90
CA LYS A 142 -9.61 11.81 -11.56
C LYS A 142 -9.93 10.52 -10.82
N TYR A 143 -8.92 9.95 -10.17
CA TYR A 143 -9.06 8.69 -9.45
C TYR A 143 -8.56 8.85 -8.03
N GLU A 144 -9.20 8.13 -7.13
CA GLU A 144 -8.77 7.95 -5.75
C GLU A 144 -8.32 6.51 -5.58
N ILE A 145 -7.18 6.31 -4.93
CA ILE A 145 -6.63 4.98 -4.71
C ILE A 145 -6.17 4.79 -3.27
N TYR A 146 -6.30 3.58 -2.75
CA TYR A 146 -5.64 3.17 -1.51
C TYR A 146 -5.16 1.72 -1.62
N LEU A 147 -4.23 1.33 -0.76
CA LEU A 147 -3.66 -0.01 -0.70
C LEU A 147 -4.13 -0.72 0.56
N THR A 148 -4.40 -2.02 0.47
CA THR A 148 -4.33 -2.92 1.64
C THR A 148 -3.12 -3.83 1.53
N SER A 149 -2.45 -4.11 2.65
CA SER A 149 -1.28 -5.00 2.72
C SER A 149 -1.32 -5.89 3.96
N ASP A 150 -0.95 -7.17 3.84
CA ASP A 150 -0.89 -8.14 4.95
C ASP A 150 0.55 -8.42 5.41
N ARG A 151 1.40 -7.39 5.40
CA ARG A 151 2.84 -7.49 5.70
C ARG A 151 3.21 -7.19 7.15
N LEU A 152 2.26 -6.76 7.97
CA LEU A 152 2.53 -6.32 9.33
C LEU A 152 2.46 -7.51 10.29
N TYR A 153 3.46 -7.67 11.14
CA TYR A 153 3.51 -8.71 12.15
C TYR A 153 3.78 -8.07 13.52
N SER A 154 3.12 -8.60 14.53
CA SER A 154 3.34 -8.29 15.94
C SER A 154 4.62 -8.95 16.44
N ARG A 155 5.21 -8.37 17.49
CA ARG A 155 6.49 -8.80 18.05
C ARG A 155 6.64 -10.29 18.33
N ASP A 156 5.55 -10.96 18.71
CA ASP A 156 5.56 -12.36 19.13
C ASP A 156 5.35 -13.34 17.96
N GLU A 157 5.08 -12.84 16.75
CA GLU A 157 4.91 -13.66 15.56
C GLU A 157 6.26 -14.12 15.01
N LYS A 158 6.33 -15.39 14.62
CA LYS A 158 7.57 -15.99 14.11
C LYS A 158 8.00 -15.30 12.82
N THR A 159 9.30 -14.98 12.75
CA THR A 159 9.95 -14.34 11.60
C THR A 159 10.42 -15.34 10.53
N GLU A 160 10.23 -16.64 10.74
CA GLU A 160 10.91 -17.71 9.97
C GLU A 160 10.06 -18.31 8.85
N THR A 161 8.99 -17.67 8.38
CA THR A 161 8.25 -18.23 7.25
C THR A 161 7.41 -17.18 6.55
N TYR A 162 7.59 -17.08 5.23
CA TYR A 162 6.61 -16.46 4.34
C TYR A 162 5.26 -17.09 4.62
N SER A 163 4.39 -16.33 5.28
CA SER A 163 3.09 -16.85 5.68
C SER A 163 1.94 -16.17 4.96
N GLY A 164 2.14 -14.95 4.42
CA GLY A 164 1.06 -14.15 3.83
C GLY A 164 -0.11 -13.97 4.80
N LYS A 165 0.16 -14.04 6.10
CA LYS A 165 -0.82 -14.07 7.20
C LYS A 165 -0.61 -12.90 8.17
N GLY A 166 0.15 -11.88 7.78
CA GLY A 166 0.30 -10.69 8.60
C GLY A 166 -1.03 -9.98 8.82
N THR A 167 -1.03 -9.11 9.81
CA THR A 167 -2.14 -8.20 10.10
C THR A 167 -2.37 -7.28 8.90
N ARG A 168 -3.63 -7.22 8.44
CA ARG A 168 -4.03 -6.36 7.34
C ARG A 168 -3.90 -4.89 7.73
N MET A 169 -3.19 -4.14 6.90
CA MET A 169 -3.01 -2.70 6.95
C MET A 169 -3.72 -2.04 5.78
N THR A 170 -4.31 -0.88 6.01
CA THR A 170 -4.93 -0.04 4.97
C THR A 170 -4.24 1.32 4.93
N SER A 171 -3.87 1.78 3.73
CA SER A 171 -3.28 3.10 3.53
C SER A 171 -4.30 4.24 3.58
N ASP A 172 -3.82 5.48 3.68
CA ASP A 172 -4.62 6.65 3.31
C ASP A 172 -4.96 6.67 1.82
N ILE A 173 -5.97 7.48 1.47
CA ILE A 173 -6.39 7.69 0.09
C ILE A 173 -5.44 8.67 -0.59
N MET A 174 -5.02 8.28 -1.79
CA MET A 174 -4.15 9.04 -2.66
C MET A 174 -4.89 9.38 -3.96
N SER A 175 -4.96 10.66 -4.32
CA SER A 175 -5.57 11.07 -5.58
C SER A 175 -4.56 11.11 -6.72
N ILE A 176 -4.98 10.67 -7.91
CA ILE A 176 -4.23 10.73 -9.16
C ILE A 176 -5.11 11.24 -10.30
N ARG A 177 -4.48 11.62 -11.42
CA ARG A 177 -5.16 12.03 -12.65
C ARG A 177 -4.65 11.20 -13.82
N VAL A 178 -5.56 10.68 -14.63
CA VAL A 178 -5.26 10.07 -15.92
C VAL A 178 -5.68 11.04 -17.03
N ARG A 179 -4.80 11.25 -18.00
CA ARG A 179 -4.99 12.13 -19.16
C ARG A 179 -4.96 11.36 -20.46
#